data_AF-A0A7X6SPC9-F1
#
_entry.id   AF-A0A7X6SPC9-F1
#
_cell.length_a   1.000
_cell.length_b   1.000
_cell.length_c   1.000
_cell.angle_alpha   90.00
_cell.angle_beta   90.00
_cell.angle_gamma   90.00
#
_symmetry.space_group_name_H-M   'P 1'
#
loop_
_entity.id
_entity.type
_entity.pdbx_description
1 polymer ?
#
loop_
_entity_poly.entity_id
_entity_poly.type
_entity_poly.pdbx_seq_one_letter_code
_entity_poly.pdbx_strand_id
1 'polypeptide(L)' 'MMMTKPIEVATRHMLQLQEAIDNDNQEEFLKLLNQYSVSNSIIYCNNDTVSVGYVNLLLKAIKKWIIKDGKI' A
#
# COMPACT_ATOMS: atom_id res chain seq x y z
N MET A 1 10.26 -23.21 -10.64
CA MET A 1 9.91 -22.05 -9.82
C MET A 1 8.84 -21.27 -10.56
N MET A 2 7.57 -21.31 -10.12
CA MET A 2 6.52 -20.50 -10.78
C MET A 2 6.77 -19.04 -10.41
N MET A 3 7.11 -18.21 -11.40
CA MET A 3 7.18 -16.76 -11.23
C MET A 3 5.76 -16.27 -10.93
N THR A 4 5.49 -15.87 -9.69
CA THR A 4 4.22 -15.25 -9.30
C THR A 4 4.02 -13.97 -10.12
N LYS A 5 2.85 -13.77 -10.72
CA LYS A 5 2.63 -12.62 -11.61
C LYS A 5 2.77 -11.32 -10.79
N PRO A 6 3.45 -10.28 -11.30
CA PRO A 6 3.62 -9.01 -10.60
C PRO A 6 2.32 -8.42 -10.03
N ILE A 7 1.20 -8.61 -10.75
CA ILE A 7 -0.13 -8.16 -10.32
C ILE A 7 -0.65 -8.88 -9.07
N GLU A 8 -0.37 -10.16 -8.89
CA GLU A 8 -0.79 -10.93 -7.71
C GLU A 8 -0.01 -10.49 -6.47
N VAL A 9 1.28 -10.22 -6.64
CA VAL A 9 2.15 -9.68 -5.60
C VAL A 9 1.67 -8.28 -5.20
N ALA A 10 1.40 -7.41 -6.18
CA ALA A 10 0.91 -6.07 -5.92
C ALA A 10 -0.46 -6.08 -5.22
N THR A 11 -1.38 -6.96 -5.65
CA THR A 11 -2.71 -7.11 -5.05
C THR A 11 -2.62 -7.59 -3.60
N ARG A 12 -1.79 -8.60 -3.33
CA ARG A 12 -1.58 -9.10 -1.96
C ARG A 12 -1.03 -8.02 -1.05
N HIS A 13 -0.04 -7.27 -1.52
CA HIS A 13 0.56 -6.21 -0.71
C HIS A 13 -0.46 -5.08 -0.43
N MET A 14 -1.30 -4.69 -1.40
CA MET A 14 -2.39 -3.74 -1.16
C MET A 14 -3.39 -4.23 -0.11
N LEU A 15 -3.73 -5.53 -0.11
CA LEU A 15 -4.60 -6.11 0.92
C LEU A 15 -3.98 -6.03 2.32
N GLN A 16 -2.68 -6.32 2.44
CA GLN A 16 -1.96 -6.23 3.72
C GLN A 16 -1.89 -4.79 4.25
N LEU A 17 -1.63 -3.82 3.36
CA LEU A 17 -1.68 -2.39 3.71
C LEU A 17 -3.09 -1.97 4.16
N GLN A 18 -4.13 -2.43 3.46
CA GLN A 18 -5.52 -2.16 3.82
C GLN A 18 -5.86 -2.74 5.20
N GLU A 19 -5.46 -3.99 5.47
CA GLU A 19 -5.66 -4.65 6.76
C GLU A 19 -4.96 -3.90 7.90
N ALA A 20 -3.72 -3.46 7.71
CA ALA A 20 -3.01 -2.65 8.69
C ALA A 20 -3.74 -1.33 9.01
N ILE A 21 -4.30 -0.67 7.99
CA ILE A 21 -5.14 0.53 8.17
C ILE A 21 -6.41 0.21 8.97
N ASP A 22 -7.11 -0.87 8.62
CA ASP A 22 -8.38 -1.22 9.26
C ASP A 22 -8.19 -1.64 10.72
N ASN A 23 -7.08 -2.31 11.02
CA ASN A 23 -6.67 -2.70 12.38
C ASN A 23 -5.98 -1.57 13.17
N ASP A 24 -5.89 -0.36 12.61
CA ASP A 24 -5.22 0.80 13.23
C ASP A 24 -3.74 0.54 13.62
N ASN A 25 -3.06 -0.36 12.89
CA ASN A 25 -1.69 -0.75 13.15
C ASN A 25 -0.72 0.03 12.25
N GLN A 26 -0.36 1.24 12.68
CA GLN A 26 0.53 2.14 11.93
C GLN A 26 1.94 1.56 11.74
N GLU A 27 2.49 0.85 12.73
CA GLU A 27 3.84 0.28 12.64
C GLU A 27 3.92 -0.80 11.57
N GLU A 28 2.94 -1.71 11.52
CA GLU A 28 2.90 -2.75 10.50
C GLU A 28 2.70 -2.16 9.10
N PHE A 29 1.87 -1.11 8.98
CA PHE A 29 1.71 -0.40 7.70
C PHE A 29 3.04 0.18 7.20
N LEU A 30 3.79 0.88 8.07
CA LEU A 30 5.09 1.46 7.70
C LEU A 30 6.13 0.38 7.36
N LYS A 31 6.10 -0.74 8.09
CA LYS A 31 6.96 -1.89 7.81
C LYS A 31 6.68 -2.51 6.44
N LEU A 32 5.41 -2.75 6.12
CA LEU A 32 4.97 -3.28 4.81
C LEU A 32 5.37 -2.32 3.68
N LEU A 33 5.14 -1.03 3.86
CA LEU A 33 5.47 0.00 2.88
C LEU A 33 6.99 0.08 2.61
N ASN A 34 7.82 -0.11 3.63
CA ASN A 34 9.28 -0.14 3.51
C ASN A 34 9.80 -1.46 2.91
N GLN A 35 9.15 -2.59 3.20
CA GLN A 35 9.55 -3.91 2.73
C GLN A 35 9.44 -4.04 1.20
N TYR A 36 8.36 -3.50 0.66
CA TYR A 36 8.17 -3.36 -0.78
C TYR A 36 8.26 -1.89 -1.10
N SER A 37 9.48 -1.35 -1.08
CA SER A 37 9.73 -0.01 -1.62
C SER A 37 9.02 0.06 -2.97
N VAL A 38 8.05 0.98 -3.01
CA VAL A 38 6.96 1.18 -3.98
C VAL A 38 7.41 1.00 -5.45
N SER A 39 8.71 1.04 -5.72
CA SER A 39 9.33 0.83 -7.02
C SER A 39 9.29 -0.58 -7.62
N ASN A 40 9.33 -1.70 -6.90
CA ASN A 40 9.44 -2.99 -7.63
C ASN A 40 8.08 -3.52 -8.10
N SER A 41 7.13 -3.76 -7.19
CA SER A 41 5.86 -4.42 -7.55
C SER A 41 4.95 -3.57 -8.43
N ILE A 42 4.95 -2.24 -8.24
CA ILE A 42 4.07 -1.31 -8.95
C ILE A 42 4.66 -0.95 -10.32
N ILE A 43 5.96 -0.65 -10.40
CA ILE A 43 6.62 -0.32 -11.68
C ILE A 43 6.62 -1.53 -12.61
N TYR A 44 6.91 -2.74 -12.12
CA TYR A 44 6.89 -3.94 -12.96
C TYR A 44 5.48 -4.40 -13.35
N CYS A 45 4.43 -3.97 -12.63
CA CYS A 45 3.05 -4.32 -12.99
C CYS A 45 2.53 -3.50 -14.18
N ASN A 46 3.10 -2.31 -14.46
CA ASN A 46 2.68 -1.37 -15.51
C ASN A 46 1.14 -1.29 -15.67
N ASN A 47 0.45 -1.18 -14.53
CA ASN A 47 -1.00 -1.23 -14.46
C ASN A 47 -1.53 -0.04 -13.66
N ASP A 48 -2.25 0.85 -14.33
CA ASP A 48 -2.76 2.10 -13.76
C ASP A 48 -3.71 1.84 -12.58
N THR A 49 -4.51 0.79 -12.63
CA THR A 49 -5.44 0.42 -11.54
C THR A 49 -4.69 0.10 -10.25
N VAL A 50 -3.55 -0.61 -10.35
CA VAL A 50 -2.70 -0.91 -9.19
C VAL A 50 -2.12 0.37 -8.63
N SER A 51 -1.54 1.24 -9.47
CA SER A 51 -0.98 2.53 -9.05
C SER A 51 -2.01 3.40 -8.33
N VAL A 52 -3.22 3.52 -8.88
CA VAL A 52 -4.34 4.25 -8.27
C VAL A 52 -4.73 3.63 -6.92
N GLY A 53 -4.77 2.30 -6.82
CA GLY A 53 -5.05 1.58 -5.58
C GLY A 53 -4.07 1.94 -4.45
N TYR A 54 -2.77 1.95 -4.73
CA TYR A 54 -1.75 2.36 -3.76
C TYR A 54 -1.90 3.82 -3.32
N VAL A 55 -2.13 4.73 -4.27
CA VAL A 55 -2.34 6.15 -3.96
C VAL A 55 -3.53 6.32 -3.00
N ASN A 56 -4.63 5.61 -3.24
CA ASN A 56 -5.81 5.67 -2.38
C ASN A 56 -5.53 5.15 -0.96
N LEU A 57 -4.75 4.05 -0.83
CA LEU A 57 -4.37 3.52 0.48
C LEU A 57 -3.46 4.49 1.24
N LEU A 58 -2.49 5.11 0.56
CA LEU A 58 -1.63 6.13 1.15
C LEU A 58 -2.45 7.35 1.63
N LEU A 59 -3.39 7.83 0.81
CA LEU A 59 -4.29 8.92 1.21
C LEU A 59 -5.14 8.54 2.41
N LYS A 60 -5.64 7.30 2.49
CA LYS A 60 -6.41 6.81 3.64
C LYS A 60 -5.54 6.78 4.91
N ALA A 61 -4.31 6.28 4.82
CA ALA A 61 -3.37 6.27 5.92
C ALA A 61 -3.02 7.69 6.40
N ILE A 62 -2.73 8.62 5.48
CA ILE A 62 -2.44 10.03 5.79
C ILE A 62 -3.64 10.67 6.51
N LYS A 63 -4.86 10.48 6.00
CA LYS A 63 -6.08 11.02 6.64
C LYS A 63 -6.32 10.43 8.03
N LYS A 64 -6.00 9.16 8.24
CA LYS A 64 -6.26 8.46 9.50
C LYS A 64 -5.23 8.80 10.58
N TRP A 65 -3.95 8.82 10.24
CA TRP A 65 -2.87 8.91 11.22
C TRP A 65 -2.14 10.25 11.25
N ILE A 66 -2.13 11.00 10.16
CA ILE A 66 -1.40 12.28 10.07
C ILE A 66 -2.34 13.47 10.24
N ILE A 67 -3.42 13.53 9.47
CA ILE A 67 -4.35 14.65 9.51
C ILE A 67 -5.32 14.44 10.68
N LYS A 68 -5.02 15.05 11.83
CA LYS A 68 -6.01 15.27 12.90
C LYS A 68 -6.62 16.66 12.74
N ASP A 69 -7.95 16.73 12.63
CA ASP A 69 -8.71 17.98 12.67
C ASP A 69 -8.32 19.06 11.63
N GLY A 70 -8.00 18.65 10.40
CA GLY A 70 -7.87 19.57 9.26
C GLY A 70 -6.64 20.49 9.27
N LYS A 71 -5.61 20.19 10.08
CA LYS A 71 -4.32 20.89 10.03
C LYS A 71 -3.20 19.90 9.71
N ILE A 72 -2.41 20.26 8.70
CA ILE A 72 -1.13 19.63 8.35
C ILE A 72 -0.05 20.36 9.14
#